data_AF-A0A7Y5MNJ8-F1
#
_entry.id   AF-A0A7Y5MNJ8-F1
#
_cell.length_a   1.000
_cell.length_b   1.000
_cell.length_c   1.000
_cell.angle_alpha   90.00
_cell.angle_beta   90.00
_cell.angle_gamma   90.00
#
_symmetry.space_group_name_H-M   'P 1'
#
loop_
_entity.id
_entity.type
_entity.pdbx_description
1 polymer ?
#
loop_
_entity_poly.entity_id
_entity_poly.type
_entity_poly.pdbx_seq_one_letter_code
_entity_poly.pdbx_strand_id
1 'polypeptide(L)'
;GKSPLHFATAMGSTEAMTALLDAGAPVDSREGAWGQTPLMWAANYDRVEAVRLLIARGADIRAVSKVGGAVMRALYLLHFLTQGSGAPG
;
A
#
# COMPACT_ATOMS: atom_id res chain seq x y z
N GLY A 1 5.80 -9.38 -14.61
CA GLY A 1 4.50 -10.07 -14.57
C GLY A 1 3.66 -9.44 -13.48
N LYS A 2 2.34 -9.40 -13.63
CA LYS A 2 1.49 -8.75 -12.63
C LYS A 2 1.51 -9.55 -11.33
N SER A 3 1.86 -8.91 -10.21
CA SER A 3 1.99 -9.56 -8.92
C SER A 3 0.61 -9.75 -8.30
N PRO A 4 0.24 -10.96 -7.86
CA PRO A 4 -1.05 -11.21 -7.21
C PRO A 4 -1.31 -10.28 -6.02
N LEU A 5 -0.26 -9.84 -5.33
CA LEU A 5 -0.35 -8.95 -4.18
C LEU A 5 -0.86 -7.55 -4.57
N HIS A 6 -0.46 -7.02 -5.72
CA HIS A 6 -0.97 -5.73 -6.22
C HIS A 6 -2.47 -5.79 -6.50
N PHE A 7 -2.96 -6.86 -7.12
CA PHE A 7 -4.39 -7.05 -7.35
C PHE A 7 -5.18 -7.16 -6.04
N ALA A 8 -4.73 -8.02 -5.11
CA ALA A 8 -5.37 -8.14 -3.80
C ALA A 8 -5.41 -6.79 -3.06
N THR A 9 -4.34 -6.01 -3.20
CA THR A 9 -4.23 -4.66 -2.63
C THR A 9 -5.20 -3.67 -3.27
N ALA A 10 -5.32 -3.64 -4.60
CA ALA A 10 -6.28 -2.78 -5.31
C ALA A 10 -7.73 -3.08 -4.89
N MET A 11 -8.03 -4.37 -4.68
CA MET A 11 -9.32 -4.86 -4.22
C MET A 11 -9.56 -4.61 -2.72
N GLY A 12 -8.51 -4.32 -1.94
CA GLY A 12 -8.59 -4.17 -0.49
C GLY A 12 -8.86 -5.48 0.27
N SER A 13 -8.63 -6.64 -0.36
CA SER A 13 -8.86 -7.94 0.30
C SER A 13 -7.66 -8.31 1.17
N THR A 14 -7.76 -8.00 2.46
CA THR A 14 -6.71 -8.25 3.45
C THR A 14 -6.47 -9.75 3.68
N GLU A 15 -7.49 -10.59 3.50
CA GLU A 15 -7.36 -12.05 3.60
C GLU A 15 -6.47 -12.59 2.47
N ALA A 16 -6.74 -12.16 1.23
CA ALA A 16 -5.92 -12.55 0.08
C ALA A 16 -4.49 -12.00 0.20
N MET A 17 -4.34 -10.74 0.64
CA MET A 17 -3.02 -10.16 0.90
C MET A 17 -2.25 -10.94 1.97
N THR A 18 -2.91 -11.31 3.07
CA THR A 18 -2.31 -12.09 4.16
C THR A 18 -1.84 -13.45 3.64
N ALA A 19 -2.69 -14.19 2.94
CA ALA A 19 -2.33 -15.48 2.37
C ALA A 19 -1.15 -15.39 1.39
N LEU A 20 -1.10 -14.35 0.56
CA LEU A 20 0.00 -14.12 -0.37
C LEU A 20 1.31 -13.79 0.36
N LEU A 21 1.26 -12.92 1.36
CA LEU A 21 2.43 -12.54 2.15
C LEU A 21 2.95 -13.73 2.99
N ASP A 22 2.05 -14.56 3.52
CA ASP A 22 2.40 -15.81 4.24
C ASP A 22 3.02 -16.85 3.30
N ALA A 23 2.59 -16.88 2.04
CA ALA A 23 3.20 -17.70 0.99
C ALA A 23 4.57 -17.16 0.51
N GLY A 24 5.09 -16.09 1.12
CA GLY A 24 6.39 -15.50 0.80
C GLY A 24 6.37 -14.48 -0.33
N ALA A 25 5.19 -13.93 -0.68
CA ALA A 25 5.13 -12.85 -1.66
C ALA A 25 5.93 -11.63 -1.17
N PRO A 26 6.76 -11.01 -2.01
CA PRO A 26 7.54 -9.85 -1.62
C PRO A 26 6.63 -8.64 -1.38
N VAL A 27 6.64 -8.14 -0.13
CA VAL A 27 5.82 -7.01 0.33
C VAL A 27 6.08 -5.72 -0.45
N ASP A 28 7.33 -5.51 -0.89
CA ASP A 28 7.77 -4.35 -1.69
C ASP A 28 7.94 -4.67 -3.17
N SER A 29 7.25 -5.70 -3.66
CA SER A 29 7.27 -6.05 -5.08
C SER A 29 6.96 -4.83 -5.95
N ARG A 30 7.76 -4.59 -6.99
CA ARG A 30 7.57 -3.43 -7.88
C ARG A 30 6.91 -3.88 -9.16
N GLU A 31 5.78 -3.26 -9.50
CA GLU A 31 5.01 -3.58 -10.69
C GLU A 31 4.78 -2.37 -11.60
N GLY A 32 4.65 -2.64 -12.90
CA GLY A 32 4.30 -1.67 -13.92
C GLY A 32 5.50 -0.82 -14.38
N ALA A 33 5.27 -0.01 -15.41
CA ALA A 33 6.32 0.85 -15.98
C ALA A 33 6.93 1.84 -14.97
N TRP A 34 6.17 2.15 -13.92
CA TRP A 34 6.56 3.10 -12.87
C TRP A 34 7.20 2.44 -11.65
N GLY A 35 7.17 1.09 -11.58
CA GLY A 35 7.68 0.32 -10.45
C GLY A 35 6.94 0.64 -9.15
N GLN A 36 5.61 0.58 -9.16
CA GLN A 36 4.79 0.87 -7.98
C GLN A 36 4.81 -0.32 -7.01
N THR A 37 4.86 -0.04 -5.72
CA THR A 37 4.73 -1.07 -4.67
C THR A 37 3.26 -1.32 -4.32
N PRO A 38 2.92 -2.43 -3.65
CA PRO A 38 1.58 -2.65 -3.12
C PRO A 38 1.14 -1.50 -2.20
N LEU A 39 2.05 -0.96 -1.38
CA LEU A 39 1.73 0.16 -0.48
C LEU A 39 1.26 1.40 -1.24
N MET A 40 1.89 1.68 -2.39
CA MET A 40 1.48 2.76 -3.28
C MET A 40 0.11 2.52 -3.90
N TRP A 41 -0.21 1.28 -4.26
CA TRP A 41 -1.54 0.93 -4.76
C TRP A 41 -2.59 1.11 -3.66
N ALA A 42 -2.32 0.62 -2.45
CA ALA A 42 -3.22 0.79 -1.32
C ALA A 42 -3.52 2.27 -1.08
N ALA A 43 -2.50 3.13 -1.12
CA ALA A 43 -2.68 4.58 -0.97
C ALA A 43 -3.42 5.24 -2.14
N ASN A 44 -3.17 4.81 -3.38
CA ASN A 44 -3.86 5.36 -4.56
C ASN A 44 -5.35 4.97 -4.61
N TYR A 45 -5.70 3.80 -4.08
CA TYR A 45 -7.07 3.28 -4.04
C TYR A 45 -7.76 3.49 -2.68
N ASP A 46 -7.15 4.28 -1.78
CA ASP A 46 -7.67 4.60 -0.44
C ASP A 46 -8.02 3.35 0.40
N ARG A 47 -7.18 2.32 0.32
CA ARG A 47 -7.35 1.04 1.03
C ARG A 47 -6.64 1.10 2.37
N VAL A 48 -7.27 1.74 3.35
CA VAL A 48 -6.72 1.96 4.70
C VAL A 48 -6.24 0.66 5.35
N GLU A 49 -7.03 -0.40 5.29
CA GLU A 49 -6.73 -1.70 5.90
C GLU A 49 -5.56 -2.38 5.19
N ALA A 50 -5.49 -2.25 3.87
CA ALA A 50 -4.36 -2.75 3.07
C ALA A 50 -3.07 -1.98 3.40
N VAL A 51 -3.14 -0.65 3.56
CA VAL A 51 -2.00 0.17 4.03
C VAL A 51 -1.51 -0.31 5.39
N ARG A 52 -2.43 -0.49 6.35
CA ARG A 52 -2.09 -0.98 7.70
C ARG A 52 -1.45 -2.36 7.65
N LEU A 53 -2.00 -3.28 6.87
CA LEU A 53 -1.48 -4.64 6.72
C LEU A 53 -0.06 -4.62 6.11
N LEU A 54 0.15 -3.87 5.03
CA LEU A 54 1.46 -3.81 4.37
C LEU A 54 2.53 -3.24 5.29
N ILE A 55 2.21 -2.19 6.07
CA ILE A 55 3.13 -1.61 7.05
C ILE A 55 3.42 -2.58 8.19
N ALA A 56 2.40 -3.27 8.71
CA ALA A 56 2.58 -4.30 9.73
C ALA A 56 3.47 -5.46 9.25
N ARG A 57 3.49 -5.69 7.93
CA ARG A 57 4.30 -6.72 7.25
C ARG A 57 5.68 -6.20 6.82
N GLY A 58 6.03 -4.98 7.19
CA GLY A 58 7.37 -4.40 6.97
C GLY A 58 7.56 -3.72 5.62
N ALA A 59 6.49 -3.33 4.92
CA ALA A 59 6.60 -2.57 3.67
C ALA A 59 7.38 -1.26 3.87
N ASP A 60 8.26 -0.92 2.93
CA ASP A 60 8.99 0.33 2.98
C ASP A 60 8.07 1.52 2.66
N ILE A 61 7.76 2.30 3.69
CA ILE A 61 6.96 3.53 3.59
C ILE A 61 7.66 4.63 2.77
N ARG A 62 8.98 4.53 2.57
CA ARG A 62 9.78 5.46 1.77
C ARG A 62 9.91 5.03 0.31
N ALA A 63 9.28 3.93 -0.09
CA ALA A 63 9.37 3.44 -1.45
C ALA A 63 8.79 4.46 -2.44
N VAL A 64 9.68 5.17 -3.13
CA VAL A 64 9.31 6.10 -4.20
C VAL A 64 9.12 5.34 -5.52
N SER A 65 8.01 5.59 -6.21
CA SER A 65 7.97 5.33 -7.65
C SER A 65 8.65 6.47 -8.40
N LYS A 66 9.06 6.19 -9.63
CA LYS A 66 9.60 7.23 -10.53
C LYS A 66 8.60 8.37 -10.81
N VAL A 67 7.32 8.17 -10.49
CA VAL A 67 6.30 9.23 -10.49
C VAL A 67 6.26 9.82 -9.08
N GLY A 68 6.85 11.00 -8.90
CA GLY A 68 7.11 11.65 -7.61
C GLY A 68 5.89 12.08 -6.77
N GLY A 69 4.68 11.57 -7.05
CA GLY A 69 3.44 12.01 -6.39
C GLY A 69 2.79 11.03 -5.40
N ALA A 70 3.07 9.72 -5.50
CA ALA A 70 2.24 8.73 -4.80
C ALA A 70 2.58 8.52 -3.31
N VAL A 71 3.83 8.77 -2.89
CA VAL A 71 4.24 8.61 -1.47
C VAL A 71 3.59 9.65 -0.55
N MET A 72 3.29 10.85 -1.07
CA MET A 72 2.68 11.93 -0.26
C MET A 72 1.30 11.53 0.28
N ARG A 73 0.50 10.75 -0.46
CA ARG A 73 -0.83 10.32 0.00
C ARG A 73 -0.76 9.19 1.03
N ALA A 74 0.19 8.26 0.91
CA ALA A 74 0.40 7.21 1.91
C ALA A 74 0.83 7.78 3.27
N LEU A 75 1.76 8.74 3.26
CA LEU A 75 2.15 9.51 4.45
C LEU A 75 1.00 10.36 4.99
N TYR A 76 0.20 10.97 4.12
CA TYR A 76 -0.98 11.74 4.50
C TYR A 76 -2.05 10.87 5.18
N LEU A 77 -2.32 9.68 4.64
CA LEU A 77 -3.22 8.71 5.27
C LEU A 77 -2.65 8.20 6.59
N LEU A 78 -1.34 7.93 6.72
CA LEU A 78 -0.78 7.60 8.03
C LEU A 78 -0.91 8.73 9.04
N HIS A 79 -0.72 9.98 8.60
CA HIS A 79 -0.95 11.14 9.44
C HIS A 79 -2.41 11.23 9.89
N PHE A 80 -3.36 11.01 8.98
CA PHE A 80 -4.80 11.02 9.28
C PHE A 80 -5.28 9.81 10.10
N LEU A 81 -4.59 8.67 9.99
CA LEU A 81 -4.87 7.45 10.76
C LEU A 81 -4.22 7.46 12.15
N THR A 82 -3.25 8.34 12.39
CA THR A 82 -2.59 8.53 13.69
C THR A 82 -3.13 9.75 14.45
N GLN A 83 -3.61 10.78 13.74
CA GLN A 83 -4.39 11.88 14.30
C GLN A 83 -5.88 11.55 14.12
N GLY A 84 -6.49 10.92 15.13
CA GLY A 84 -7.91 10.57 15.09
C GLY A 84 -8.79 11.75 14.68
N SER A 85 -9.66 11.53 13.70
CA SER A 85 -10.89 12.27 13.43
C SER A 85 -10.80 13.80 13.60
N GLY A 86 -10.21 14.48 12.63
CA GLY A 86 -10.44 15.90 12.38
C GLY A 86 -10.66 16.10 10.89
N ALA A 87 -11.91 16.02 10.43
CA ALA A 87 -12.26 16.39 9.06
C ALA A 87 -11.83 17.84 8.80
N PRO A 88 -11.19 18.16 7.65
CA PRO A 88 -10.99 19.56 7.29
C PRO A 88 -12.37 20.14 6.90
N GLY A 89 -12.88 21.02 7.76
CA GLY A 89 -13.93 21.97 7.40
C GLY A 89 -13.39 23.11 6.56
#